data_AF-A0A522DYS9-F1
#
_entry.id   AF-A0A522DYS9-F1
#
_cell.length_a   1.000
_cell.length_b   1.000
_cell.length_c   1.000
_cell.angle_alpha   90.00
_cell.angle_beta   90.00
_cell.angle_gamma   90.00
#
_symmetry.space_group_name_H-M   'P 1'
#
loop_
_entity.id
_entity.type
_entity.pdbx_description
1 polymer ?
#
loop_
_entity_poly.entity_id
_entity_poly.type
_entity_poly.pdbx_seq_one_letter_code
_entity_poly.pdbx_strand_id
1 'polypeptide(L)'
;MADDVEVKISTKRIAFSITIIIIAIAFYFFYPYIVYQLSPITSYDYYGTHLDFRSDLKEAQKVAVYPDESMIVSTVFAPFMTNLTISFQNTSQNNLVGVEAYEVAYKMKTAYIALNRNINITSHLGAVQGSESNPVVILVPPMLANETSVRVSGFTITISGKTQREFDLATDKFLMVAMGIKV
;
A
#
# COMPACT_ATOMS: atom_id res chain seq x y z
N MET A 1 48.29 -57.37 1.84
CA MET A 1 48.04 -57.00 0.44
C MET A 1 46.71 -56.29 0.41
N ALA A 2 46.71 -54.98 0.19
CA ALA A 2 45.49 -54.23 -0.05
C ALA A 2 45.37 -54.09 -1.57
N ASP A 3 44.28 -54.60 -2.14
CA ASP A 3 43.98 -54.42 -3.55
C ASP A 3 43.59 -52.95 -3.80
N ASP A 4 44.34 -52.28 -4.68
CA ASP A 4 43.99 -50.96 -5.17
C ASP A 4 42.77 -51.07 -6.10
N VAL A 5 41.65 -50.52 -5.67
CA VAL A 5 40.43 -50.44 -6.48
C VAL A 5 40.44 -49.15 -7.29
N GLU A 6 40.67 -49.24 -8.59
CA GLU A 6 40.65 -48.09 -9.50
C GLU A 6 39.21 -47.76 -9.94
N VAL A 7 38.64 -46.68 -9.40
CA VAL A 7 37.27 -46.25 -9.72
C VAL A 7 37.27 -45.42 -11.01
N LYS A 8 36.78 -45.98 -12.11
CA LYS A 8 36.64 -45.28 -13.40
C LYS A 8 35.41 -44.35 -13.40
N ILE A 9 35.62 -43.05 -13.23
CA ILE A 9 34.54 -42.06 -13.31
C ILE A 9 34.23 -41.72 -14.78
N SER A 10 32.97 -41.88 -15.19
CA SER A 10 32.50 -41.49 -16.53
C SER A 10 32.33 -39.98 -16.62
N THR A 11 32.77 -39.37 -17.74
CA THR A 11 32.58 -37.94 -18.05
C THR A 11 31.13 -37.48 -17.91
N LYS A 12 30.15 -38.36 -18.17
CA LYS A 12 28.72 -38.07 -17.97
C LYS A 12 28.35 -37.84 -16.50
N ARG A 13 28.97 -38.59 -15.58
CA ARG A 13 28.77 -38.43 -14.13
C ARG A 13 29.37 -37.12 -13.65
N ILE A 14 30.56 -36.76 -14.15
CA ILE A 14 31.21 -35.48 -13.84
C ILE A 14 30.35 -34.31 -14.32
N ALA A 15 29.88 -34.33 -15.58
CA ALA A 15 29.03 -33.29 -16.13
C ALA A 15 27.72 -33.15 -15.33
N PHE A 16 27.09 -34.25 -14.97
CA PHE A 16 25.88 -34.25 -14.13
C PHE A 16 26.14 -33.62 -12.75
N SER A 17 27.23 -34.01 -12.08
CA SER A 17 27.62 -33.42 -10.79
C SER A 17 27.87 -31.91 -10.90
N ILE A 18 28.56 -31.45 -11.95
CA ILE A 18 28.80 -30.02 -12.20
C ILE A 18 27.48 -29.27 -12.40
N THR A 19 26.54 -29.82 -13.19
CA THR A 19 25.23 -29.19 -13.40
C THR A 19 24.45 -29.05 -12.08
N ILE A 20 24.45 -30.07 -11.23
CA ILE A 20 23.80 -29.98 -9.91
C ILE A 20 24.44 -28.89 -9.06
N ILE A 21 25.78 -28.80 -9.05
CA ILE A 21 26.50 -27.76 -8.31
C ILE A 21 26.12 -26.37 -8.82
N ILE A 22 26.04 -26.17 -10.14
CA ILE A 22 25.62 -24.90 -10.74
C ILE A 22 24.18 -24.53 -10.33
N ILE A 23 23.25 -25.50 -10.38
CA ILE A 23 21.85 -25.27 -9.97
C ILE A 23 21.77 -24.93 -8.48
N ALA A 24 22.52 -25.64 -7.63
CA ALA A 24 22.56 -25.38 -6.20
C ALA A 24 23.13 -23.98 -5.89
N ILE A 25 24.20 -23.58 -6.59
CA ILE A 25 24.78 -22.25 -6.49
C ILE A 25 23.78 -21.19 -6.95
N ALA A 26 23.12 -21.39 -8.11
CA ALA A 26 22.09 -20.49 -8.60
C ALA A 26 20.96 -20.36 -7.56
N PHE A 27 20.45 -21.47 -7.04
CA PHE A 27 19.41 -21.44 -6.01
C PHE A 27 19.87 -20.69 -4.76
N TYR A 28 21.08 -20.92 -4.27
CA TYR A 28 21.65 -20.20 -3.12
C TYR A 28 21.66 -18.67 -3.33
N PHE A 29 22.01 -18.20 -4.53
CA PHE A 29 22.05 -16.76 -4.84
C PHE A 29 20.66 -16.17 -5.18
N PHE A 30 19.79 -16.90 -5.88
CA PHE A 30 18.49 -16.39 -6.32
C PHE A 30 17.38 -16.55 -5.28
N TYR A 31 17.45 -17.55 -4.40
CA TYR A 31 16.45 -17.79 -3.37
C TYR A 31 16.18 -16.58 -2.46
N PRO A 32 17.20 -15.91 -1.87
CA PRO A 32 16.94 -14.74 -1.02
C PRO A 32 16.31 -13.58 -1.80
N TYR A 33 16.69 -13.41 -3.07
CA TYR A 33 16.08 -12.40 -3.93
C TYR A 33 14.58 -12.66 -4.17
N ILE A 34 14.21 -13.92 -4.45
CA ILE A 34 12.81 -14.33 -4.61
C ILE A 34 12.02 -14.12 -3.31
N VAL A 35 12.56 -14.58 -2.18
CA VAL A 35 11.90 -14.42 -0.87
C VAL A 35 11.70 -12.96 -0.52
N TYR A 36 12.69 -12.11 -0.76
CA TYR A 36 12.59 -10.66 -0.53
C TYR A 36 11.51 -10.01 -1.40
N GLN A 37 11.45 -10.37 -2.69
CA GLN A 37 10.43 -9.86 -3.60
C GLN A 37 9.01 -10.29 -3.19
N LEU A 38 8.85 -11.50 -2.67
CA LEU A 38 7.56 -12.06 -2.26
C LEU A 38 7.12 -11.67 -0.84
N SER A 39 8.03 -11.19 0.00
CA SER A 39 7.69 -10.81 1.38
C SER A 39 6.85 -9.52 1.37
N PRO A 40 5.69 -9.51 2.04
CA PRO A 40 4.84 -8.32 2.08
C PRO A 40 5.53 -7.21 2.86
N ILE A 41 5.39 -5.97 2.39
CA ILE A 41 5.82 -4.79 3.13
C ILE A 41 4.57 -4.19 3.78
N THR A 42 4.45 -4.34 5.10
CA THR A 42 3.25 -3.90 5.84
C THR A 42 3.55 -2.78 6.83
N SER A 43 4.73 -2.17 6.78
CA SER A 43 5.07 -1.04 7.65
C SER A 43 6.03 -0.07 6.99
N TYR A 44 6.03 1.18 7.46
CA TYR A 44 6.90 2.25 6.97
C TYR A 44 7.23 3.25 8.10
N ASP A 45 8.49 3.65 8.20
CA ASP A 45 8.93 4.68 9.16
C ASP A 45 8.76 6.07 8.56
N TYR A 46 7.71 6.78 8.98
CA TYR A 46 7.40 8.14 8.52
C TYR A 46 7.91 9.18 9.52
N TYR A 47 8.99 9.88 9.17
CA TYR A 47 9.62 10.90 10.02
C TYR A 47 9.88 10.41 11.46
N GLY A 48 10.37 9.17 11.60
CA GLY A 48 10.66 8.54 12.90
C GLY A 48 9.44 7.95 13.61
N THR A 49 8.25 8.03 13.02
CA THR A 49 7.04 7.35 13.52
C THR A 49 6.80 6.06 12.74
N HIS A 50 6.75 4.93 13.43
CA HIS A 50 6.44 3.64 12.82
C HIS A 50 4.95 3.56 12.46
N LEU A 51 4.64 3.25 11.21
CA LEU A 51 3.27 3.10 10.72
C LEU A 51 3.06 1.69 10.17
N ASP A 52 2.14 0.96 10.79
CA ASP A 52 1.67 -0.33 10.28
C ASP A 52 0.51 -0.14 9.30
N PHE A 53 0.50 -0.96 8.26
CA PHE A 53 -0.52 -1.03 7.22
C PHE A 53 -1.17 -2.40 7.22
N ARG A 54 -2.47 -2.42 6.94
CA ARG A 54 -3.24 -3.66 6.92
C ARG A 54 -3.00 -4.49 5.67
N SER A 55 -2.54 -3.86 4.59
CA SER A 55 -2.21 -4.53 3.33
C SER A 55 -0.71 -4.45 3.01
N ASP A 56 -0.30 -5.28 2.05
CA ASP A 56 1.02 -5.18 1.44
C ASP A 56 1.11 -3.90 0.59
N LEU A 57 2.01 -3.00 0.96
CA LEU A 57 2.26 -1.74 0.28
C LEU A 57 2.69 -1.95 -1.18
N LYS A 58 3.35 -3.07 -1.50
CA LYS A 58 3.71 -3.42 -2.90
C LYS A 58 2.47 -3.66 -3.76
N GLU A 59 1.42 -4.24 -3.18
CA GLU A 59 0.15 -4.45 -3.87
C GLU A 59 -0.67 -3.15 -3.91
N ALA A 60 -0.67 -2.39 -2.82
CA ALA A 60 -1.36 -1.10 -2.75
C ALA A 60 -0.84 -0.14 -3.82
N GLN A 61 0.48 -0.11 -4.07
CA GLN A 61 1.12 0.71 -5.10
C GLN A 61 0.52 0.52 -6.50
N LYS A 62 -0.04 -0.65 -6.82
CA LYS A 62 -0.63 -0.99 -8.12
C LYS A 62 -2.04 -0.43 -8.32
N VAL A 63 -2.69 0.06 -7.26
CA VAL A 63 -4.02 0.66 -7.36
C VAL A 63 -3.93 1.95 -8.19
N ALA A 64 -4.85 2.09 -9.14
CA ALA A 64 -4.86 3.22 -10.06
C ALA A 64 -5.27 4.52 -9.35
N VAL A 65 -4.58 5.61 -9.68
CA VAL A 65 -4.90 6.96 -9.20
C VAL A 65 -5.22 7.85 -10.40
N TYR A 66 -6.33 8.59 -10.32
CA TYR A 66 -6.80 9.47 -11.39
C TYR A 66 -7.02 10.91 -10.88
N PRO A 67 -6.69 11.95 -11.68
CA PRO A 67 -5.95 11.85 -12.95
C PRO A 67 -4.47 11.48 -12.74
N ASP A 68 -3.90 11.84 -11.59
CA ASP A 68 -2.52 11.54 -11.22
C ASP A 68 -2.32 11.61 -9.69
N GLU A 69 -1.21 11.06 -9.22
CA GLU A 69 -0.86 11.00 -7.80
C GLU A 69 -0.52 12.36 -7.18
N SER A 70 0.02 13.30 -7.96
CA SER A 70 0.44 14.61 -7.46
C SER A 70 -0.75 15.45 -6.99
N MET A 71 -1.92 15.23 -7.60
CA MET A 71 -3.18 15.87 -7.21
C MET A 71 -3.64 15.50 -5.80
N ILE A 72 -3.36 14.28 -5.31
CA ILE A 72 -3.68 13.90 -3.94
C ILE A 72 -2.85 14.76 -2.98
N VAL A 73 -1.53 14.81 -3.19
CA VAL A 73 -0.58 15.54 -2.32
C VAL A 73 -0.91 17.03 -2.30
N SER A 74 -1.12 17.64 -3.47
CA SER A 74 -1.44 19.07 -3.56
C SER A 74 -2.79 19.40 -2.92
N THR A 75 -3.75 18.46 -2.93
CA THR A 75 -5.06 18.63 -2.28
C THR A 75 -4.97 18.51 -0.76
N VAL A 76 -4.37 17.44 -0.24
CA VAL A 76 -4.38 17.15 1.21
C VAL A 76 -3.21 17.79 1.97
N PHE A 77 -2.24 18.39 1.28
CA PHE A 77 -1.17 19.18 1.89
C PHE A 77 -1.12 20.62 1.39
N ALA A 78 -2.20 21.13 0.77
CA ALA A 78 -2.31 22.54 0.39
C ALA A 78 -1.97 23.48 1.57
N PRO A 79 -1.25 24.61 1.36
CA PRO A 79 -0.85 25.51 2.45
C PRO A 79 -2.03 26.09 3.26
N PHE A 80 -3.18 26.31 2.61
CA PHE A 80 -4.36 26.93 3.20
C PHE A 80 -5.32 25.91 3.85
N MET A 81 -5.00 24.62 3.78
CA MET A 81 -5.81 23.56 4.34
C MET A 81 -5.77 23.61 5.87
N THR A 82 -6.96 23.61 6.49
CA THR A 82 -7.15 23.67 7.96
C THR A 82 -7.93 22.47 8.49
N ASN A 83 -8.76 21.85 7.64
CA ASN A 83 -9.58 20.70 7.98
C ASN A 83 -9.42 19.61 6.91
N LEU A 84 -9.74 18.36 7.26
CA LEU A 84 -9.93 17.25 6.34
C LEU A 84 -11.20 16.53 6.77
N THR A 85 -12.17 16.39 5.86
CA THR A 85 -13.42 15.68 6.16
C THR A 85 -13.40 14.30 5.52
N ILE A 86 -13.65 13.26 6.29
CA ILE A 86 -13.86 11.90 5.78
C ILE A 86 -15.37 11.68 5.65
N SER A 87 -15.85 11.54 4.43
CA SER A 87 -17.27 11.34 4.11
C SER A 87 -17.53 9.89 3.72
N PHE A 88 -18.65 9.35 4.18
CA PHE A 88 -19.11 8.03 3.76
C PHE A 88 -20.63 7.92 3.77
N GLN A 89 -21.16 6.97 3.01
CA GLN A 89 -22.59 6.67 2.99
C GLN A 89 -22.94 5.61 4.03
N ASN A 90 -24.16 5.69 4.57
CA ASN A 90 -24.70 4.65 5.44
C ASN A 90 -24.96 3.38 4.63
N THR A 91 -24.32 2.28 4.98
CA THR A 91 -24.43 1.00 4.28
C THR A 91 -24.49 -0.18 5.26
N SER A 92 -24.81 -1.38 4.76
CA SER A 92 -24.64 -2.61 5.53
C SER A 92 -23.17 -2.91 5.90
N GLN A 93 -22.21 -2.21 5.29
CA GLN A 93 -20.77 -2.38 5.50
C GLN A 93 -20.14 -1.26 6.35
N ASN A 94 -20.94 -0.59 7.19
CA ASN A 94 -20.46 0.51 8.05
C ASN A 94 -19.24 0.14 8.91
N ASN A 95 -19.13 -1.11 9.37
CA ASN A 95 -17.98 -1.56 10.15
C ASN A 95 -16.69 -1.47 9.33
N LEU A 96 -16.72 -1.94 8.08
CA LEU A 96 -15.57 -1.88 7.17
C LEU A 96 -15.19 -0.42 6.91
N VAL A 97 -16.17 0.41 6.55
CA VAL A 97 -15.95 1.85 6.30
C VAL A 97 -15.40 2.56 7.53
N GLY A 98 -15.87 2.20 8.73
CA GLY A 98 -15.38 2.75 9.99
C GLY A 98 -13.91 2.44 10.24
N VAL A 99 -13.45 1.24 9.90
CA VAL A 99 -12.03 0.88 9.99
C VAL A 99 -11.20 1.69 9.00
N GLU A 100 -11.62 1.79 7.74
CA GLU A 100 -10.90 2.61 6.74
C GLU A 100 -10.86 4.09 7.14
N ALA A 101 -11.97 4.63 7.63
CA ALA A 101 -12.05 6.01 8.10
C ALA A 101 -11.11 6.26 9.27
N TYR A 102 -11.03 5.32 10.22
CA TYR A 102 -10.10 5.40 11.34
C TYR A 102 -8.64 5.36 10.84
N GLU A 103 -8.32 4.45 9.92
CA GLU A 103 -6.97 4.30 9.36
C GLU A 103 -6.52 5.57 8.63
N VAL A 104 -7.39 6.14 7.78
CA VAL A 104 -7.15 7.43 7.12
C VAL A 104 -6.94 8.52 8.16
N ALA A 105 -7.84 8.67 9.13
CA ALA A 105 -7.76 9.73 10.14
C ALA A 105 -6.48 9.64 10.97
N TYR A 106 -6.17 8.45 11.48
CA TYR A 106 -5.00 8.23 12.35
C TYR A 106 -3.68 8.52 11.62
N LYS A 107 -3.49 7.96 10.42
CA LYS A 107 -2.25 8.11 9.66
C LYS A 107 -2.08 9.52 9.08
N MET A 108 -3.15 10.12 8.57
CA MET A 108 -3.11 11.51 8.12
C MET A 108 -2.83 12.46 9.28
N LYS A 109 -3.46 12.27 10.45
CA LYS A 109 -3.18 13.09 11.64
C LYS A 109 -1.72 12.98 12.06
N THR A 110 -1.18 11.76 12.05
CA THR A 110 0.23 11.50 12.34
C THR A 110 1.14 12.23 11.35
N ALA A 111 0.83 12.14 10.04
CA ALA A 111 1.60 12.82 9.01
C ALA A 111 1.58 14.36 9.17
N TYR A 112 0.42 14.94 9.49
CA TYR A 112 0.31 16.37 9.76
C TYR A 112 1.13 16.79 10.98
N ILE A 113 1.06 16.03 12.08
CA ILE A 113 1.83 16.31 13.30
C ILE A 113 3.34 16.25 13.01
N ALA A 114 3.81 15.23 12.27
CA ALA A 114 5.22 15.10 11.89
C ALA A 114 5.73 16.31 11.08
N LEU A 115 4.84 16.99 10.35
CA LEU A 115 5.14 18.19 9.58
C LEU A 115 4.81 19.50 10.33
N ASN A 116 4.59 19.45 11.65
CA ASN A 116 4.20 20.59 12.49
C ASN A 116 2.92 21.31 12.03
N ARG A 117 1.97 20.58 11.42
CA ARG A 117 0.66 21.09 11.01
C ARG A 117 -0.43 20.57 11.94
N ASN A 118 -1.25 21.49 12.47
CA ASN A 118 -2.42 21.10 13.24
C ASN A 118 -3.68 21.16 12.38
N ILE A 119 -3.95 20.06 11.68
CA ILE A 119 -5.17 19.89 10.87
C ILE A 119 -6.22 19.17 11.71
N ASN A 120 -7.47 19.65 11.63
CA ASN A 120 -8.61 18.98 12.23
C ASN A 120 -9.17 17.95 11.24
N ILE A 121 -9.37 16.71 11.71
CA ILE A 121 -9.94 15.64 10.87
C ILE A 121 -11.29 15.25 11.44
N THR A 122 -12.34 15.34 10.63
CA THR A 122 -13.71 15.04 11.02
C THR A 122 -14.31 13.97 10.13
N SER A 123 -15.33 13.28 10.61
CA SER A 123 -16.12 12.33 9.83
C SER A 123 -17.51 12.88 9.56
N HIS A 124 -18.07 12.59 8.39
CA HIS A 124 -19.43 12.99 8.01
C HIS A 124 -20.18 11.85 7.32
N LEU A 125 -21.44 11.66 7.70
CA LEU A 125 -22.34 10.69 7.06
C LEU A 125 -23.14 11.38 5.96
N GLY A 126 -22.94 10.96 4.71
CA GLY A 126 -23.58 11.54 3.53
C GLY A 126 -22.65 12.43 2.71
N ALA A 127 -23.20 13.06 1.68
CA ALA A 127 -22.42 13.85 0.72
C ALA A 127 -21.96 15.18 1.33
N VAL A 128 -20.67 15.48 1.17
CA VAL A 128 -20.05 16.76 1.54
C VAL A 128 -19.31 17.31 0.33
N GLN A 129 -19.44 18.61 0.10
CA GLN A 129 -18.65 19.29 -0.93
C GLN A 129 -17.31 19.72 -0.36
N GLY A 130 -16.22 19.30 -1.01
CA GLY A 130 -14.87 19.73 -0.64
C GLY A 130 -14.58 21.18 -1.02
N SER A 131 -13.70 21.81 -0.24
CA SER A 131 -13.15 23.14 -0.51
C SER A 131 -11.64 23.14 -0.30
N GLU A 132 -10.96 24.21 -0.71
CA GLU A 132 -9.51 24.35 -0.55
C GLU A 132 -9.05 24.27 0.91
N SER A 133 -9.86 24.79 1.84
CA SER A 133 -9.55 24.76 3.28
C SER A 133 -10.02 23.48 3.97
N ASN A 134 -10.91 22.71 3.33
CA ASN A 134 -11.50 21.47 3.83
C ASN A 134 -11.74 20.46 2.68
N PRO A 135 -10.69 19.81 2.17
CA PRO A 135 -10.84 18.70 1.24
C PRO A 135 -11.61 17.56 1.89
N VAL A 136 -12.31 16.80 1.03
CA VAL A 136 -13.17 15.69 1.44
C VAL A 136 -12.60 14.39 0.90
N VAL A 137 -12.38 13.40 1.77
CA VAL A 137 -12.06 12.02 1.39
C VAL A 137 -13.36 11.21 1.46
N ILE A 138 -13.89 10.80 0.32
CA ILE A 138 -15.09 9.96 0.21
C ILE A 138 -14.67 8.50 0.19
N LEU A 139 -15.20 7.72 1.12
CA LEU A 139 -15.01 6.29 1.21
C LEU A 139 -16.18 5.56 0.54
N VAL A 140 -15.90 4.81 -0.53
CA VAL A 140 -16.89 4.05 -1.30
C VAL A 140 -16.68 2.56 -1.08
N PRO A 141 -17.51 1.92 -0.23
CA PRO A 141 -17.33 0.51 0.12
C PRO A 141 -17.64 -0.44 -1.06
N PRO A 142 -17.24 -1.72 -0.97
CA PRO A 142 -17.43 -2.74 -2.00
C PRO A 142 -18.84 -2.85 -2.58
N MET A 143 -19.87 -2.72 -1.75
CA MET A 143 -21.26 -2.81 -2.21
C MET A 143 -21.66 -1.68 -3.18
N LEU A 144 -20.95 -0.55 -3.15
CA LEU A 144 -21.23 0.63 -3.99
C LEU A 144 -20.17 0.83 -5.09
N ALA A 145 -19.00 0.22 -4.96
CA ALA A 145 -17.89 0.38 -5.87
C ALA A 145 -17.99 -0.56 -7.08
N ASN A 146 -17.78 0.00 -8.27
CA ASN A 146 -17.65 -0.74 -9.53
C ASN A 146 -16.19 -0.93 -9.97
N GLU A 147 -15.26 -0.22 -9.34
CA GLU A 147 -13.82 -0.28 -9.62
C GLU A 147 -12.99 0.00 -8.37
N THR A 148 -11.70 -0.33 -8.46
CA THR A 148 -10.73 -0.13 -7.40
C THR A 148 -9.76 0.95 -7.81
N SER A 149 -9.89 2.12 -7.20
CA SER A 149 -9.16 3.32 -7.60
C SER A 149 -9.18 4.38 -6.51
N VAL A 150 -8.29 5.37 -6.66
CA VAL A 150 -8.36 6.64 -5.95
C VAL A 150 -8.55 7.74 -6.99
N ARG A 151 -9.63 8.53 -6.88
CA ARG A 151 -9.95 9.59 -7.85
C ARG A 151 -9.99 10.94 -7.17
N VAL A 152 -9.32 11.92 -7.76
CA VAL A 152 -9.38 13.33 -7.33
C VAL A 152 -10.27 14.10 -8.30
N SER A 153 -11.25 14.84 -7.77
CA SER A 153 -12.11 15.75 -8.52
C SER A 153 -12.30 17.03 -7.72
N GLY A 154 -11.58 18.09 -8.10
CA GLY A 154 -11.48 19.31 -7.30
C GLY A 154 -10.84 19.02 -5.94
N PHE A 155 -11.51 19.39 -4.86
CA PHE A 155 -11.08 19.13 -3.48
C PHE A 155 -11.71 17.87 -2.87
N THR A 156 -12.22 16.97 -3.72
CA THR A 156 -12.82 15.70 -3.31
C THR A 156 -11.96 14.55 -3.79
N ILE A 157 -11.60 13.65 -2.89
CA ILE A 157 -10.81 12.45 -3.14
C ILE A 157 -11.69 11.25 -2.85
N THR A 158 -12.01 10.45 -3.86
CA THR A 158 -12.84 9.25 -3.73
C THR A 158 -11.93 8.02 -3.68
N ILE A 159 -12.06 7.21 -2.64
CA ILE A 159 -11.39 5.93 -2.47
C ILE A 159 -12.44 4.84 -2.66
N SER A 160 -12.26 3.97 -3.65
CA SER A 160 -13.20 2.88 -3.94
C SER A 160 -12.47 1.54 -4.11
N GLY A 161 -13.13 0.45 -3.71
CA GLY A 161 -12.63 -0.90 -3.94
C GLY A 161 -13.76 -1.91 -4.07
N LYS A 162 -13.70 -2.82 -5.05
CA LYS A 162 -14.80 -3.77 -5.35
C LYS A 162 -14.94 -4.92 -4.34
N THR A 163 -13.92 -5.14 -3.53
CA THR A 163 -13.89 -6.15 -2.46
C THR A 163 -13.29 -5.53 -1.21
N GLN A 164 -13.49 -6.16 -0.05
CA GLN A 164 -12.90 -5.67 1.21
C GLN A 164 -11.37 -5.49 1.08
N ARG A 165 -10.68 -6.49 0.53
CA ARG A 165 -9.23 -6.42 0.31
C ARG A 165 -8.84 -5.28 -0.65
N GLU A 166 -9.58 -5.11 -1.72
CA GLU A 166 -9.31 -4.04 -2.68
C GLU A 166 -9.59 -2.65 -2.11
N PHE A 167 -10.53 -2.56 -1.17
CA PHE A 167 -10.82 -1.33 -0.45
C PHE A 167 -9.69 -0.97 0.52
N ASP A 168 -9.21 -1.94 1.30
CA ASP A 168 -8.00 -1.78 2.15
C ASP A 168 -6.79 -1.33 1.29
N LEU A 169 -6.56 -1.96 0.13
CA LEU A 169 -5.49 -1.59 -0.80
C LEU A 169 -5.64 -0.17 -1.35
N ALA A 170 -6.86 0.28 -1.65
CA ALA A 170 -7.13 1.63 -2.14
C ALA A 170 -6.93 2.68 -1.06
N THR A 171 -7.32 2.39 0.19
CA THR A 171 -7.03 3.21 1.36
C THR A 171 -5.52 3.36 1.56
N ASP A 172 -4.80 2.25 1.53
CA ASP A 172 -3.33 2.23 1.67
C ASP A 172 -2.65 2.98 0.52
N LYS A 173 -3.14 2.85 -0.72
CA LYS A 173 -2.64 3.63 -1.86
C LYS A 173 -2.80 5.13 -1.64
N PHE A 174 -3.98 5.58 -1.19
CA PHE A 174 -4.23 6.98 -0.88
C PHE A 174 -3.23 7.49 0.15
N LEU A 175 -3.05 6.75 1.26
CA LEU A 175 -2.13 7.10 2.33
C LEU A 175 -0.68 7.15 1.85
N MET A 176 -0.26 6.14 1.07
CA MET A 176 1.08 6.11 0.49
C MET A 176 1.35 7.35 -0.35
N VAL A 177 0.42 7.69 -1.25
CA VAL A 177 0.57 8.85 -2.13
C VAL A 177 0.57 10.14 -1.33
N ALA A 178 -0.42 10.34 -0.45
CA ALA A 178 -0.55 11.54 0.38
C ALA A 178 0.73 11.81 1.18
N MET A 179 1.32 10.75 1.75
CA MET A 179 2.50 10.83 2.58
C MET A 179 3.82 10.79 1.79
N GLY A 180 3.79 10.50 0.49
CA GLY A 180 4.98 10.34 -0.34
C GLY A 180 5.78 9.05 -0.03
N ILE A 181 5.12 8.01 0.47
CA ILE A 181 5.71 6.70 0.72
C ILE A 181 5.97 5.98 -0.60
N LYS A 182 7.18 5.42 -0.75
CA LYS A 182 7.58 4.61 -1.90
C LYS A 182 8.19 3.31 -1.40
N VAL A 183 7.78 2.20 -2.02
CA VAL A 183 8.25 0.83 -1.75
C VAL A 183 8.75 0.18 -3.03
#